data_AF-A0A5K4EE00-F1
#
_entry.id   AF-A0A5K4EE00-F1
#
_cell.length_a   1.000
_cell.length_b   1.000
_cell.length_c   1.000
_cell.angle_alpha   90.00
_cell.angle_beta   90.00
_cell.angle_gamma   90.00
#
_symmetry.space_group_name_H-M   'P 1'
#
loop_
_entity.id
_entity.type
_entity.pdbx_description
1 polymer ?
#
loop_
_entity_poly.entity_id
_entity_poly.type
_entity_poly.pdbx_seq_one_letter_code
_entity_poly.pdbx_strand_id
1 'polypeptide(L)'
;MLVELLTQDLVKETCKNNQNMKYPTQAGNLLSVLDDFVKKSHNENLNDSLSLSQRLLSYAINWNTRTRTSMISQFVLNWILTRWTPEELIEWPNFNQAIQYLLPYTTRHYQRICRLEEQLAILNYISEVTDEHLIPTDTFDEPMELDNHQNNVSFNSTQDVNTSIS
;
A
#
# COMPACT_ATOMS: atom_id res chain seq x y z
N MET A 1 -7.36 -13.40 -22.53
CA MET A 1 -6.14 -13.03 -23.26
C MET A 1 -5.79 -11.54 -23.11
N LEU A 2 -6.69 -10.58 -23.40
CA LEU A 2 -6.38 -9.14 -23.22
C LEU A 2 -6.29 -8.69 -21.76
N VAL A 3 -7.16 -9.18 -20.87
CA VAL A 3 -7.13 -8.83 -19.42
C VAL A 3 -5.86 -9.37 -18.74
N GLU A 4 -5.34 -10.49 -19.21
CA GLU A 4 -4.15 -11.16 -18.64
C GLU A 4 -2.83 -10.52 -19.12
N LEU A 5 -2.85 -9.88 -20.29
CA LEU A 5 -1.74 -9.06 -20.78
C LEU A 5 -1.69 -7.70 -20.05
N LEU A 6 -2.86 -7.09 -19.80
CA LEU A 6 -2.94 -5.82 -19.05
C LEU A 6 -2.50 -5.98 -17.59
N THR A 7 -2.82 -7.09 -16.92
CA THR A 7 -2.32 -7.36 -15.57
C THR A 7 -0.82 -7.65 -15.55
N GLN A 8 -0.27 -8.34 -16.57
CA GLN A 8 1.17 -8.56 -16.66
C GLN A 8 1.97 -7.28 -16.93
N ASP A 9 1.45 -6.37 -17.76
CA ASP A 9 2.09 -5.09 -18.04
C ASP A 9 2.01 -4.15 -16.84
N LEU A 10 0.88 -4.08 -16.14
CA LEU A 10 0.75 -3.26 -14.92
C LEU A 10 1.66 -3.76 -13.78
N VAL A 11 1.81 -5.08 -13.62
CA VAL A 11 2.72 -5.68 -12.63
C VAL A 11 4.20 -5.43 -13.00
N LYS A 12 4.56 -5.48 -14.29
CA LYS A 12 5.92 -5.14 -14.74
C LYS A 12 6.23 -3.65 -14.61
N GLU A 13 5.25 -2.79 -14.85
CA GLU A 13 5.40 -1.34 -14.81
C GLU A 13 5.45 -0.81 -13.36
N THR A 14 4.64 -1.37 -12.46
CA THR A 14 4.79 -1.15 -11.02
C THR A 14 6.15 -1.64 -10.50
N CYS A 15 6.66 -2.79 -10.96
CA CYS A 15 8.01 -3.25 -10.58
C CYS A 15 9.14 -2.32 -11.04
N LYS A 16 9.03 -1.66 -12.20
CA LYS A 16 10.04 -0.69 -12.68
C LYS A 16 9.95 0.67 -11.98
N ASN A 17 8.74 1.14 -11.66
CA ASN A 17 8.54 2.45 -11.04
C ASN A 17 8.73 2.46 -9.51
N ASN A 18 8.85 1.28 -8.89
CA ASN A 18 9.06 1.13 -7.44
C ASN A 18 10.53 1.24 -6.98
N GLN A 19 11.46 1.72 -7.81
CA GLN A 19 12.82 2.02 -7.32
C GLN A 19 12.89 3.26 -6.40
N ASN A 20 11.83 4.07 -6.36
CA ASN A 20 11.74 5.28 -5.51
C ASN A 20 10.68 5.21 -4.41
N MET A 21 9.97 4.09 -4.26
CA MET A 21 9.01 3.93 -3.16
C MET A 21 9.80 3.61 -1.88
N LYS A 22 10.18 4.66 -1.13
CA LYS A 22 10.70 4.52 0.24
C LYS A 22 9.65 3.79 1.07
N TYR A 23 9.83 2.48 1.22
CA TYR A 23 9.06 1.68 2.17
C TYR A 23 9.07 2.39 3.53
N PRO A 24 8.00 2.28 4.34
CA PRO A 24 8.01 2.80 5.70
C PRO A 24 9.30 2.35 6.40
N THR A 25 10.04 3.32 6.95
CA THR A 25 11.50 3.31 7.19
C THR A 25 12.04 2.05 7.88
N GLN A 26 11.20 1.35 8.64
CA GLN A 26 11.56 0.12 9.32
C GLN A 26 11.71 -1.09 8.39
N ALA A 27 10.88 -1.21 7.35
CA ALA A 27 10.98 -2.29 6.37
C ALA A 27 12.15 -2.06 5.40
N GLY A 28 12.34 -0.80 4.97
CA GLY A 28 13.46 -0.42 4.09
C GLY A 28 14.83 -0.70 4.70
N ASN A 29 15.02 -0.37 5.98
CA ASN A 29 16.28 -0.64 6.68
C ASN A 29 16.55 -2.15 6.84
N LEU A 30 15.50 -2.95 7.08
CA LEU A 30 15.66 -4.40 7.18
C LEU A 30 15.92 -5.03 5.81
N LEU A 31 15.27 -4.55 4.75
CA LEU A 31 15.50 -5.01 3.38
C LEU A 31 16.89 -4.62 2.87
N SER A 32 17.39 -3.42 3.20
CA SER A 32 18.76 -3.04 2.84
C SER A 32 19.80 -3.87 3.58
N VAL A 33 19.58 -4.15 4.87
CA VAL A 33 20.44 -5.05 5.65
C VAL A 33 20.38 -6.48 5.09
N LEU A 34 19.23 -6.93 4.62
CA LEU A 34 19.09 -8.23 3.97
C LEU A 34 19.74 -8.26 2.58
N ASP A 35 19.66 -7.18 1.81
CA ASP A 35 20.34 -7.07 0.51
C ASP A 35 21.87 -7.08 0.69
N ASP A 36 22.38 -6.37 1.69
CA ASP A 36 23.79 -6.41 2.07
C ASP A 36 24.20 -7.80 2.56
N PHE A 37 23.33 -8.47 3.34
CA PHE A 37 23.55 -9.84 3.79
C PHE A 37 23.57 -10.83 2.61
N VAL A 38 22.66 -10.68 1.66
CA VAL A 38 22.58 -11.48 0.43
C VAL A 38 23.85 -11.31 -0.41
N LYS A 39 24.32 -10.06 -0.58
CA LYS A 39 25.59 -9.76 -1.28
C LYS A 39 26.78 -10.36 -0.55
N LYS A 40 26.79 -10.30 0.78
CA LYS A 40 27.86 -10.89 1.60
C LYS A 40 27.89 -12.41 1.51
N SER A 41 26.73 -13.07 1.49
CA SER A 41 26.62 -14.52 1.31
C SER A 41 27.16 -15.01 -0.04
N HIS A 42 27.31 -14.14 -1.04
CA HIS A 42 27.90 -14.52 -2.32
C HIS A 42 29.40 -14.86 -2.24
N ASN A 43 30.08 -14.46 -1.16
CA ASN A 43 31.53 -14.61 -1.01
C ASN A 43 31.94 -15.77 -0.08
N GLU A 44 30.99 -16.48 0.53
CA GLU A 44 31.24 -17.54 1.52
C GLU A 44 31.07 -18.95 0.92
N ASN A 45 31.71 -19.94 1.54
CA ASN A 45 31.77 -21.35 1.11
C ASN A 45 30.36 -21.96 0.93
N LEU A 46 30.16 -22.75 -0.14
CA LEU A 46 28.83 -23.21 -0.60
C LEU A 46 28.06 -24.03 0.46
N ASN A 47 28.76 -24.83 1.27
CA ASN A 47 28.15 -25.69 2.29
C ASN A 47 27.61 -24.90 3.49
N ASP A 48 28.28 -23.82 3.88
CA ASP A 48 27.82 -22.96 4.98
C ASP A 48 26.58 -22.16 4.55
N SER A 49 26.55 -21.74 3.28
CA SER A 49 25.42 -21.06 2.66
C SER A 49 24.15 -21.92 2.62
N LEU A 50 24.28 -23.24 2.40
CA LEU A 50 23.15 -24.18 2.39
C LEU A 50 22.46 -24.27 3.77
N SER A 51 23.25 -24.52 4.83
CA SER A 51 22.73 -24.64 6.19
C SER A 51 22.04 -23.35 6.67
N LEU A 52 22.62 -22.21 6.31
CA LEU A 52 22.08 -20.89 6.58
C LEU A 52 20.75 -20.67 5.84
N SER A 53 20.68 -21.06 4.57
CA SER A 53 19.46 -20.93 3.75
C SER A 53 18.30 -21.74 4.32
N GLN A 54 18.56 -22.97 4.77
CA GLN A 54 17.55 -23.83 5.42
C GLN A 54 17.07 -23.23 6.76
N ARG A 55 17.98 -22.66 7.54
CA ARG A 55 17.63 -21.98 8.80
C ARG A 55 16.83 -20.69 8.54
N LEU A 56 17.20 -19.91 7.53
CA LEU A 56 16.47 -18.73 7.08
C LEU A 56 15.06 -19.08 6.61
N LEU A 57 14.90 -20.16 5.84
CA LEU A 57 13.59 -20.65 5.42
C LEU A 57 12.70 -20.99 6.63
N SER A 58 13.28 -21.61 7.66
CA SER A 58 12.57 -21.92 8.91
C SER A 58 12.11 -20.64 9.65
N TYR A 59 12.93 -19.59 9.67
CA TYR A 59 12.51 -18.29 10.22
C TYR A 59 11.48 -17.59 9.32
N ALA A 60 11.59 -17.73 8.01
CA ALA A 60 10.66 -17.15 7.04
C ALA A 60 9.23 -17.64 7.30
N ILE A 61 9.02 -18.92 7.68
CA ILE A 61 7.70 -19.44 8.07
C ILE A 61 7.10 -18.60 9.21
N ASN A 62 7.87 -18.36 10.27
CA ASN A 62 7.42 -17.57 11.42
C ASN A 62 7.16 -16.10 11.04
N TRP A 63 8.04 -15.50 10.23
CA TRP A 63 7.89 -14.13 9.76
C TRP A 63 6.69 -13.95 8.83
N ASN A 64 6.27 -14.98 8.10
CA ASN A 64 5.12 -14.90 7.21
C ASN A 64 3.79 -14.82 7.97
N THR A 65 3.74 -15.26 9.23
CA THR A 65 2.49 -15.21 10.02
C THR A 65 2.05 -13.79 10.37
N ARG A 66 2.98 -12.84 10.47
CA ARG A 66 2.71 -11.45 10.85
C ARG A 66 2.82 -10.52 9.65
N THR A 67 1.80 -9.70 9.41
CA THR A 67 1.77 -8.77 8.27
C THR A 67 3.02 -7.86 8.21
N ARG A 68 3.49 -7.36 9.35
CA ARG A 68 4.66 -6.45 9.41
C ARG A 68 5.98 -7.09 8.96
N THR A 69 6.12 -8.41 9.13
CA THR A 69 7.34 -9.16 8.78
C THR A 69 7.17 -10.04 7.53
N SER A 70 5.95 -10.09 6.98
CA SER A 70 5.63 -10.90 5.79
C SER A 70 6.48 -10.51 4.58
N MET A 71 6.71 -9.21 4.35
CA MET A 71 7.54 -8.73 3.25
C MET A 71 8.98 -9.26 3.34
N ILE A 72 9.56 -9.33 4.54
CA ILE A 72 10.89 -9.90 4.77
C ILE A 72 10.90 -11.40 4.50
N SER A 73 9.87 -12.12 4.95
CA SER A 73 9.71 -13.55 4.66
C SER A 73 9.66 -13.82 3.15
N GLN A 74 8.86 -13.07 2.41
CA GLN A 74 8.73 -13.20 0.96
C GLN A 74 10.03 -12.84 0.23
N PHE A 75 10.77 -11.85 0.71
CA PHE A 75 12.10 -11.52 0.16
C PHE A 75 13.09 -12.67 0.34
N VAL A 76 13.17 -13.27 1.53
CA VAL A 76 14.02 -14.43 1.81
C VAL A 76 13.60 -15.63 0.95
N LEU A 77 12.30 -15.89 0.83
CA LEU A 77 11.78 -16.96 -0.02
C LEU A 77 12.18 -16.74 -1.49
N ASN A 78 11.99 -15.54 -2.02
CA ASN A 78 12.39 -15.19 -3.39
C ASN A 78 13.90 -15.35 -3.61
N TRP A 79 14.70 -14.94 -2.64
CA TRP A 79 16.15 -15.10 -2.69
C TRP A 79 16.57 -16.58 -2.77
N ILE A 80 15.97 -17.44 -1.94
CA ILE A 80 16.22 -18.89 -1.98
C ILE A 80 15.81 -19.47 -3.33
N LEU A 81 14.60 -19.15 -3.81
CA LEU A 81 14.08 -19.68 -5.08
C LEU A 81 14.87 -19.21 -6.31
N THR A 82 15.50 -18.05 -6.26
CA THR A 82 16.32 -17.52 -7.38
C THR A 82 17.72 -18.12 -7.39
N ARG A 83 18.22 -18.60 -6.24
CA ARG A 83 19.62 -19.04 -6.09
C ARG A 83 19.81 -20.55 -6.25
N TRP A 84 18.77 -21.33 -6.01
CA TRP A 84 18.81 -22.79 -6.06
C TRP A 84 17.92 -23.31 -7.18
N THR A 85 18.38 -24.37 -7.84
CA THR A 85 17.55 -25.04 -8.85
C THR A 85 16.40 -25.79 -8.18
N PRO A 86 15.26 -25.98 -8.86
CA PRO A 86 14.12 -26.69 -8.29
C PRO A 86 14.48 -28.15 -7.92
N GLU A 87 15.40 -28.78 -8.66
CA GLU A 87 15.91 -30.12 -8.37
C GLU A 87 16.64 -30.16 -7.03
N GLU A 88 17.56 -29.22 -6.77
CA GLU A 88 18.28 -29.11 -5.51
C GLU A 88 17.35 -28.80 -4.33
N LEU A 89 16.34 -27.95 -4.53
CA LEU A 89 15.37 -27.59 -3.49
C LEU A 89 14.51 -28.78 -3.05
N ILE A 90 14.24 -29.73 -3.94
CA ILE A 90 13.48 -30.94 -3.60
C ILE A 90 14.32 -31.90 -2.75
N GLU A 91 15.63 -31.92 -2.95
CA GLU A 91 16.57 -32.71 -2.13
C GLU A 91 16.72 -32.15 -0.70
N TRP A 92 16.30 -30.90 -0.46
CA TRP A 92 16.43 -30.29 0.86
C TRP A 92 15.53 -30.94 1.90
N PRO A 93 16.06 -31.24 3.10
CA PRO A 93 15.26 -31.70 4.20
C PRO A 93 14.23 -30.64 4.59
N ASN A 94 12.96 -31.05 4.68
CA ASN A 94 11.82 -30.23 5.13
C ASN A 94 11.40 -29.06 4.22
N PHE A 95 11.94 -28.93 3.00
CA PHE A 95 11.52 -27.86 2.08
C PHE A 95 10.03 -27.95 1.72
N ASN A 96 9.56 -29.17 1.39
CA ASN A 96 8.13 -29.41 1.11
C ASN A 96 7.23 -28.97 2.26
N GLN A 97 7.61 -29.28 3.50
CA GLN A 97 6.86 -28.89 4.69
C GLN A 97 6.89 -27.36 4.89
N ALA A 98 8.03 -26.72 4.65
CA ALA A 98 8.16 -25.27 4.73
C ALA A 98 7.23 -24.56 3.74
N ILE A 99 7.15 -25.02 2.49
CA ILE A 99 6.24 -24.47 1.48
C ILE A 99 4.78 -24.65 1.88
N GLN A 100 4.40 -25.81 2.40
CA GLN A 100 3.04 -26.05 2.88
C GLN A 100 2.62 -25.06 3.98
N TYR A 101 3.54 -24.68 4.88
CA TYR A 101 3.26 -23.67 5.90
C TYR A 101 3.27 -22.24 5.36
N LEU A 102 4.12 -21.94 4.38
CA LEU A 102 4.22 -20.60 3.78
C LEU A 102 3.03 -20.28 2.87
N LEU A 103 2.52 -21.27 2.13
CA LEU A 103 1.48 -21.08 1.12
C LEU A 103 0.21 -20.36 1.63
N PRO A 104 -0.46 -20.80 2.72
CA PRO A 104 -1.73 -20.18 3.15
C PRO A 104 -1.57 -18.71 3.57
N TYR A 105 -0.44 -18.36 4.21
CA TYR A 105 -0.18 -16.98 4.62
C TYR A 105 0.22 -16.10 3.44
N THR A 106 1.00 -16.62 2.50
CA THR A 106 1.34 -15.93 1.24
C THR A 106 0.07 -15.61 0.46
N THR A 107 -0.84 -16.56 0.29
CA THR A 107 -2.13 -16.36 -0.38
C THR A 107 -2.98 -15.31 0.33
N ARG A 108 -3.04 -15.36 1.66
CA ARG A 108 -3.79 -14.36 2.45
C ARG A 108 -3.23 -12.95 2.27
N HIS A 109 -1.91 -12.80 2.31
CA HIS A 109 -1.26 -11.50 2.13
C HIS A 109 -1.44 -10.98 0.71
N TYR A 110 -1.34 -11.86 -0.30
CA TYR A 110 -1.65 -11.51 -1.69
C TYR A 110 -3.09 -11.00 -1.83
N GLN A 111 -4.08 -11.73 -1.31
CA GLN A 111 -5.48 -11.28 -1.32
C GLN A 111 -5.67 -9.93 -0.60
N ARG A 112 -4.94 -9.69 0.49
CA ARG A 112 -4.97 -8.39 1.18
C ARG A 112 -4.41 -7.28 0.29
N ILE A 113 -3.33 -7.53 -0.44
CA ILE A 113 -2.73 -6.57 -1.37
C ILE A 113 -3.72 -6.26 -2.50
N CYS A 114 -4.36 -7.27 -3.10
CA CYS A 114 -5.38 -7.05 -4.15
C CYS A 114 -6.55 -6.18 -3.66
N ARG A 115 -7.06 -6.42 -2.45
CA ARG A 115 -8.12 -5.56 -1.87
C ARG A 115 -7.65 -4.12 -1.63
N LEU A 116 -6.39 -3.93 -1.26
CA LEU A 116 -5.83 -2.58 -1.09
C LEU A 116 -5.68 -1.87 -2.44
N GLU A 117 -5.31 -2.60 -3.49
CA GLU A 117 -5.25 -2.11 -4.86
C GLU A 117 -6.64 -1.67 -5.35
N GLU A 118 -7.68 -2.49 -5.12
CA GLU A 118 -9.07 -2.12 -5.42
C GLU A 118 -9.49 -0.83 -4.69
N GLN A 119 -9.12 -0.68 -3.42
CA GLN A 119 -9.39 0.55 -2.65
C GLN A 119 -8.61 1.76 -3.19
N LEU A 120 -7.38 1.56 -3.65
CA LEU A 120 -6.57 2.62 -4.26
C LEU A 120 -7.21 3.11 -5.57
N ALA A 121 -7.80 2.21 -6.36
CA ALA A 121 -8.50 2.58 -7.59
C ALA A 121 -9.68 3.54 -7.32
N ILE A 122 -10.41 3.33 -6.22
CA ILE A 122 -11.47 4.26 -5.78
C ILE A 122 -10.88 5.63 -5.42
N LEU A 123 -9.76 5.65 -4.71
CA LEU A 123 -9.08 6.89 -4.36
C LEU A 123 -8.63 7.65 -5.61
N ASN A 124 -8.07 6.96 -6.61
CA ASN A 124 -7.68 7.55 -7.88
C ASN A 124 -8.88 8.17 -8.61
N TYR A 125 -10.01 7.46 -8.64
CA TYR A 125 -11.25 7.98 -9.22
C TYR A 125 -11.73 9.25 -8.52
N ILE A 126 -11.72 9.29 -7.19
CA ILE A 126 -12.13 10.48 -6.43
C ILE A 126 -11.19 11.65 -6.74
N SER A 127 -9.87 11.40 -6.78
CA SER A 127 -8.87 12.43 -7.09
C SER A 127 -9.11 13.07 -8.46
N GLU A 128 -9.38 12.26 -9.48
CA GLU A 128 -9.67 12.72 -10.85
C GLU A 128 -10.95 13.58 -10.90
N VAL A 129 -12.01 13.14 -10.23
CA VAL A 129 -13.28 13.90 -10.14
C VAL A 129 -13.10 15.23 -9.39
N THR A 130 -12.30 15.25 -8.31
CA THR A 130 -12.06 16.49 -7.56
C THR A 130 -11.19 17.50 -8.31
N ASP A 131 -10.28 17.03 -9.16
CA ASP A 131 -9.47 17.91 -10.02
C ASP A 131 -10.32 18.56 -11.12
N GLU A 132 -11.27 17.82 -11.71
CA GLU A 132 -12.21 18.36 -12.70
C GLU A 132 -13.16 19.41 -12.09
N HIS A 133 -13.51 19.27 -10.82
CA HIS A 133 -14.47 20.12 -10.12
C HIS A 133 -13.85 21.21 -9.24
N LEU A 134 -12.57 21.55 -9.47
CA LEU A 134 -12.00 22.80 -8.97
C LEU A 134 -12.87 23.96 -9.45
N ILE A 135 -13.77 24.43 -8.58
CA ILE A 135 -14.50 25.68 -8.75
C ILE A 135 -13.44 26.73 -9.06
N PRO A 136 -13.50 27.43 -10.21
CA PRO A 136 -12.63 28.56 -10.45
C PRO A 136 -12.73 29.49 -9.26
N THR A 137 -11.62 29.68 -8.53
CA THR A 137 -11.56 30.63 -7.42
C THR A 137 -11.80 32.08 -7.86
N ASP A 138 -11.97 32.30 -9.16
CA ASP A 138 -12.18 33.60 -9.79
C ASP A 138 -13.61 34.15 -9.66
N THR A 139 -14.59 33.41 -9.13
CA THR A 139 -15.97 33.90 -8.98
C THR A 139 -16.28 34.64 -7.66
N PHE A 140 -15.29 34.91 -6.81
CA PHE A 140 -15.50 35.69 -5.58
C PHE A 140 -15.07 37.16 -5.64
N ASP A 141 -14.58 37.63 -6.79
CA ASP A 141 -14.14 39.02 -6.98
C ASP A 141 -15.18 39.92 -7.70
N GLU A 142 -16.43 39.49 -7.88
CA GLU A 142 -17.49 40.43 -8.28
C GLU A 142 -17.96 41.25 -7.07
N PRO A 143 -17.67 42.57 -7.02
CA PRO A 143 -18.15 43.42 -5.94
C PRO A 143 -19.68 43.46 -6.00
N MET A 144 -20.30 42.93 -4.95
CA MET A 144 -21.73 42.99 -4.71
C MET A 144 -22.20 44.46 -4.77
N GLU A 145 -22.85 44.87 -5.86
CA GLU A 145 -23.50 46.17 -5.94
C GLU A 145 -24.64 46.21 -4.90
N LEU A 146 -24.48 47.07 -3.89
CA LEU A 146 -25.55 47.41 -2.95
C LEU A 146 -26.60 48.25 -3.69
N ASP A 147 -27.71 47.62 -4.03
CA ASP A 147 -28.86 48.31 -4.59
C ASP A 147 -29.56 49.14 -3.49
N ASN A 148 -29.17 50.41 -3.42
CA ASN A 148 -29.71 51.39 -2.48
C ASN A 148 -31.00 52.00 -3.03
N HIS A 149 -32.14 51.39 -2.68
CA HIS A 149 -33.45 52.03 -2.81
C HIS A 149 -34.11 52.21 -1.44
N GLN A 150 -33.73 53.32 -0.80
CA GLN A 150 -34.60 54.02 0.15
C GLN A 150 -35.97 54.25 -0.50
N ASN A 151 -37.04 53.72 0.08
CA ASN A 151 -38.35 54.37 0.02
C ASN A 151 -39.12 54.14 1.33
N ASN A 152 -39.06 55.20 2.12
CA ASN A 152 -39.78 55.54 3.34
C ASN A 152 -41.31 55.49 3.16
N VAL A 153 -42.05 54.67 3.93
CA VAL A 153 -43.42 54.98 4.34
C VAL A 153 -43.75 54.39 5.73
N SER A 154 -43.82 55.30 6.69
CA SER A 154 -44.74 55.39 7.85
C SER A 154 -44.70 54.37 8.99
N PHE A 155 -44.08 54.85 10.07
CA PHE A 155 -44.52 54.73 11.46
C PHE A 155 -46.04 54.55 11.64
N ASN A 156 -46.41 53.61 12.50
CA ASN A 156 -47.48 53.82 13.48
C ASN A 156 -47.17 53.01 14.76
N SER A 157 -46.93 53.74 15.85
CA SER A 157 -46.84 53.23 17.21
C SER A 157 -48.21 52.94 17.78
N THR A 158 -48.44 51.75 18.34
CA THR A 158 -49.34 51.58 19.50
C THR A 158 -48.96 50.36 20.35
N GLN A 159 -48.43 50.65 21.54
CA GLN A 159 -48.60 50.05 22.87
C GLN A 159 -48.75 48.52 23.08
N ASP A 160 -47.88 48.06 23.98
CA ASP A 160 -48.14 47.27 25.21
C ASP A 160 -49.05 46.03 25.14
N VAL A 161 -48.52 44.87 25.54
CA VAL A 161 -48.81 44.24 26.84
C VAL A 161 -47.96 42.96 26.99
N ASN A 162 -47.18 42.93 28.07
CA ASN A 162 -46.51 41.76 28.63
C ASN A 162 -47.50 40.63 28.92
N THR A 163 -47.11 39.36 28.77
CA THR A 163 -47.37 38.30 29.75
C THR A 163 -46.48 37.08 29.46
N SER A 164 -45.47 36.89 30.30
CA SER A 164 -44.86 35.59 30.59
C SER A 164 -45.92 34.64 31.14
N ILE A 165 -45.88 33.35 30.82
CA ILE A 165 -46.02 32.25 31.78
C ILE A 165 -45.33 31.01 31.19
N SER A 166 -44.38 30.52 31.99
CA SER A 166 -43.85 29.16 32.24
C SER A 166 -44.03 28.04 31.21
#